data_AF-A0A2G1BQP1-F1
#
_entry.id   AF-A0A2G1BQP1-F1
#
_cell.length_a   1.000
_cell.length_b   1.000
_cell.length_c   1.000
_cell.angle_alpha   90.00
_cell.angle_beta   90.00
_cell.angle_gamma   90.00
#
_symmetry.space_group_name_H-M   'P 1'
#
loop_
_entity.id
_entity.type
_entity.pdbx_description
1 polymer ?
#
loop_
_entity_poly.entity_id
_entity_poly.type
_entity_poly.pdbx_seq_one_letter_code
_entity_poly.pdbx_strand_id
1 'polypeptide(L)'
;MEMDIDADLSAIIARRQPTARDLRLLIAISKTIGNLERVGDEAARIARTVQRLINTGVSSRLRLPVSDVSFEASLATASLRRALDAFARLDTQTALEVIKSDNEIDAEFDGLMRKLITYMMEDPRTISASIDLVFGAKAIERVGDHAKNLAEQVIYIVKGTDGRHNTPEAVESIIK
;
A
#
# COMPACT_ATOMS: atom_id res chain seq x y z
N MET A 1 -11.99 11.09 12.49
CA MET A 1 -11.69 9.65 12.59
C MET A 1 -10.26 9.41 13.09
N GLU A 2 -9.20 9.83 12.39
CA GLU A 2 -7.82 9.71 12.89
C GLU A 2 -7.60 10.43 14.22
N MET A 3 -7.94 11.73 14.29
CA MET A 3 -7.82 12.53 15.51
C MET A 3 -8.58 11.94 16.71
N ASP A 4 -9.73 11.30 16.45
CA ASP A 4 -10.55 10.70 17.49
C ASP A 4 -9.87 9.45 18.06
N ILE A 5 -9.31 8.61 17.17
CA ILE A 5 -8.58 7.42 17.60
C ILE A 5 -7.29 7.80 18.32
N ASP A 6 -6.55 8.80 17.85
CA ASP A 6 -5.33 9.28 18.53
C ASP A 6 -5.63 9.84 19.93
N ALA A 7 -6.75 10.53 20.09
CA ALA A 7 -7.22 10.98 21.40
C ALA A 7 -7.54 9.80 22.32
N ASP A 8 -8.22 8.77 21.81
CA ASP A 8 -8.54 7.54 22.55
C ASP A 8 -7.27 6.78 22.96
N LEU A 9 -6.30 6.63 22.06
CA LEU A 9 -5.01 6.02 22.36
C LEU A 9 -4.28 6.75 23.50
N SER A 10 -4.23 8.08 23.41
CA SER A 10 -3.60 8.93 24.43
C SER A 10 -4.30 8.78 25.78
N ALA A 11 -5.64 8.74 25.79
CA ALA A 11 -6.43 8.54 26.99
C ALA A 11 -6.21 7.16 27.61
N ILE A 12 -6.12 6.10 26.80
CA ILE A 12 -5.83 4.73 27.27
C ILE A 12 -4.45 4.66 27.92
N ILE A 13 -3.42 5.20 27.24
CA ILE A 13 -2.04 5.22 27.76
C ILE A 13 -1.98 5.95 29.09
N ALA A 14 -2.54 7.17 29.14
CA ALA A 14 -2.50 8.02 30.33
C ALA A 14 -3.26 7.42 31.52
N ARG A 15 -4.42 6.78 31.28
CA ARG A 15 -5.30 6.30 32.34
C ARG A 15 -5.04 4.87 32.79
N ARG A 16 -4.52 4.01 31.90
CA ARG A 16 -4.43 2.57 32.16
C ARG A 16 -3.01 2.02 32.26
N GLN A 17 -1.98 2.82 31.92
CA GLN A 17 -0.57 2.42 32.01
C GLN A 17 -0.32 0.99 31.45
N PRO A 18 -0.67 0.77 30.17
CA PRO A 18 -0.65 -0.55 29.56
C PRO A 18 0.73 -1.22 29.66
N THR A 19 0.72 -2.54 29.84
CA THR A 19 1.96 -3.34 29.89
C THR A 19 2.58 -3.46 28.50
N ALA A 20 3.81 -4.00 28.41
CA ALA A 20 4.61 -3.98 27.18
C ALA A 20 3.86 -4.41 25.91
N ARG A 21 3.06 -5.49 25.96
CA ARG A 21 2.30 -5.97 24.79
C ARG A 21 1.17 -5.01 24.40
N ASP A 22 0.41 -4.53 25.38
CA ASP A 22 -0.71 -3.61 25.15
C ASP A 22 -0.20 -2.26 24.65
N LEU A 23 0.94 -1.79 25.17
CA LEU A 23 1.58 -0.57 24.70
C LEU A 23 2.05 -0.71 23.25
N ARG A 24 2.65 -1.85 22.86
CA ARG A 24 3.00 -2.12 21.46
C ARG A 24 1.79 -2.10 20.55
N LEU A 25 0.67 -2.70 20.99
CA LEU A 25 -0.58 -2.66 20.23
C LEU A 25 -1.05 -1.22 20.00
N LEU A 26 -1.09 -0.38 21.04
CA LEU A 26 -1.52 1.02 20.91
C LEU A 26 -0.61 1.83 19.99
N ILE A 27 0.71 1.66 20.10
CA ILE A 27 1.70 2.31 19.21
C ILE A 27 1.50 1.85 17.76
N ALA A 28 1.26 0.56 17.56
CA ALA A 28 1.03 0.01 16.24
C ALA A 28 -0.29 0.51 15.63
N ILE A 29 -1.37 0.65 16.43
CA ILE A 29 -2.63 1.24 15.98
C ILE A 29 -2.40 2.67 15.47
N SER A 30 -1.70 3.52 16.23
CA SER A 30 -1.40 4.90 15.81
C SER A 30 -0.67 4.92 14.45
N LYS A 31 0.35 4.08 14.28
CA LYS A 31 1.07 3.96 13.00
C LYS A 31 0.21 3.41 11.86
N THR A 32 -0.65 2.45 12.15
CA THR A 32 -1.57 1.84 11.17
C THR A 32 -2.56 2.88 10.64
N ILE A 33 -3.09 3.75 11.50
CA ILE A 33 -4.04 4.79 11.09
C ILE A 33 -3.39 5.76 10.11
N GLY A 34 -2.18 6.24 10.40
CA GLY A 34 -1.46 7.10 9.47
C GLY A 34 -1.12 6.42 8.13
N ASN A 35 -0.96 5.09 8.10
CA ASN A 35 -0.84 4.36 6.82
C ASN A 35 -2.18 4.30 6.07
N LEU A 36 -3.30 4.11 6.78
CA LEU A 36 -4.63 4.09 6.16
C LEU A 36 -5.06 5.47 5.63
N GLU A 37 -4.69 6.54 6.31
CA GLU A 37 -4.88 7.91 5.81
C GLU A 37 -4.12 8.12 4.50
N ARG A 38 -2.85 7.72 4.43
CA ARG A 38 -2.07 7.76 3.18
C ARG A 38 -2.64 6.89 2.06
N VAL A 39 -3.17 5.70 2.37
CA VAL A 39 -3.91 4.90 1.37
C VAL A 39 -5.11 5.68 0.81
N GLY A 40 -5.82 6.41 1.66
CA GLY A 40 -6.91 7.31 1.25
C GLY A 40 -6.43 8.43 0.33
N ASP A 41 -5.29 9.04 0.64
CA ASP A 41 -4.67 10.07 -0.20
C ASP A 41 -4.26 9.55 -1.57
N GLU A 42 -3.69 8.35 -1.65
CA GLU A 42 -3.34 7.72 -2.91
C GLU A 42 -4.59 7.34 -3.71
N ALA A 43 -5.65 6.85 -3.06
CA ALA A 43 -6.95 6.64 -3.71
C ALA A 43 -7.52 7.95 -4.30
N ALA A 44 -7.42 9.05 -3.57
CA ALA A 44 -7.82 10.38 -4.06
C ALA A 44 -6.94 10.85 -5.23
N ARG A 45 -5.63 10.53 -5.22
CA ARG A 45 -4.72 10.81 -6.34
C ARG A 45 -5.12 10.04 -7.59
N ILE A 46 -5.43 8.74 -7.46
CA ILE A 46 -5.92 7.90 -8.57
C ILE A 46 -7.20 8.50 -9.15
N ALA A 47 -8.18 8.85 -8.32
CA ALA A 47 -9.44 9.44 -8.76
C ALA A 47 -9.22 10.74 -9.55
N ARG A 48 -8.34 11.64 -9.07
CA ARG A 48 -7.99 12.88 -9.77
C ARG A 48 -7.32 12.62 -11.12
N THR A 49 -6.43 11.63 -11.18
CA THR A 49 -5.75 11.22 -12.43
C THR A 49 -6.76 10.68 -13.45
N VAL A 50 -7.67 9.81 -13.03
CA VAL A 50 -8.73 9.26 -13.89
C VAL A 50 -9.62 10.38 -14.43
N GLN A 51 -10.03 11.32 -13.57
CA GLN A 51 -10.83 12.47 -14.01
C GLN A 51 -10.10 13.32 -15.06
N ARG A 52 -8.78 13.51 -14.91
CA ARG A 52 -7.95 14.24 -15.88
C ARG A 52 -7.94 13.53 -17.23
N LEU A 53 -7.72 12.22 -17.24
CA LEU A 53 -7.70 11.37 -18.45
C LEU A 53 -9.04 11.39 -19.19
N ILE A 54 -10.15 11.39 -18.46
CA ILE A 54 -11.50 11.52 -19.04
C ILE A 54 -11.67 12.89 -19.69
N ASN A 55 -11.27 13.96 -18.99
CA ASN A 55 -11.46 15.34 -19.45
C ASN A 55 -10.59 15.71 -20.66
N THR A 56 -9.40 15.12 -20.79
CA THR A 56 -8.51 15.33 -21.95
C THR A 56 -8.99 14.58 -23.19
N GLY A 57 -10.06 13.80 -23.08
CA GLY A 57 -10.65 13.09 -24.22
C GLY A 57 -9.71 12.03 -24.76
N VAL A 58 -8.93 11.36 -23.90
CA VAL A 58 -8.15 10.17 -24.26
C VAL A 58 -9.14 9.15 -24.83
N SER A 59 -9.27 9.18 -26.15
CA SER A 59 -10.16 8.31 -26.88
C SER A 59 -9.70 6.86 -26.66
N SER A 60 -10.65 5.93 -26.63
CA SER A 60 -10.44 4.49 -26.82
C SER A 60 -9.56 4.11 -28.03
N ARG A 61 -9.18 5.07 -28.89
CA ARG A 61 -8.20 4.92 -29.98
C ARG A 61 -6.75 4.90 -29.50
N LEU A 62 -6.42 5.57 -28.39
CA LEU A 62 -5.11 5.48 -27.75
C LEU A 62 -5.12 4.15 -27.00
N ARG A 63 -4.56 3.09 -27.59
CA ARG A 63 -4.57 1.71 -27.05
C ARG A 63 -3.69 1.58 -25.80
N LEU A 64 -3.90 2.42 -24.79
CA LEU A 64 -3.09 2.42 -23.58
C LEU A 64 -3.27 1.12 -22.79
N PRO A 65 -2.25 0.68 -22.04
CA PRO A 65 -2.26 -0.57 -21.27
C PRO A 65 -3.09 -0.45 -19.97
N VAL A 66 -4.38 -0.15 -20.10
CA VAL A 66 -5.29 0.04 -18.94
C VAL A 66 -5.54 -1.28 -18.19
N SER A 67 -5.44 -2.41 -18.89
CA SER A 67 -5.53 -3.75 -18.30
C SER A 67 -4.46 -3.99 -17.24
N ASP A 68 -3.25 -3.52 -17.49
CA ASP A 68 -2.09 -3.68 -16.60
C ASP A 68 -2.29 -2.88 -15.32
N VAL A 69 -2.74 -1.63 -15.45
CA VAL A 69 -3.11 -0.78 -14.29
C VAL A 69 -4.23 -1.43 -13.47
N SER A 70 -5.21 -2.04 -14.13
CA SER A 70 -6.30 -2.74 -13.43
C SER A 70 -5.80 -3.99 -12.69
N PHE A 71 -4.82 -4.69 -13.25
CA PHE A 71 -4.20 -5.85 -12.61
C PHE A 71 -3.40 -5.42 -11.39
N GLU A 72 -2.55 -4.40 -11.52
CA GLU A 72 -1.76 -3.81 -10.44
C GLU A 72 -2.67 -3.33 -9.28
N ALA A 73 -3.78 -2.66 -9.61
CA ALA A 73 -4.78 -2.23 -8.63
C ALA A 73 -5.41 -3.41 -7.87
N SER A 74 -5.61 -4.55 -8.55
CA SER A 74 -6.16 -5.75 -7.92
C SER A 74 -5.16 -6.37 -6.92
N LEU A 75 -3.87 -6.38 -7.26
CA LEU A 75 -2.80 -6.85 -6.37
C LEU A 75 -2.68 -5.96 -5.13
N ALA A 76 -2.61 -4.63 -5.30
CA ALA A 76 -2.54 -3.69 -4.20
C ALA A 76 -3.76 -3.78 -3.26
N THR A 77 -4.97 -3.90 -3.83
CA THR A 77 -6.21 -4.07 -3.05
C THR A 77 -6.22 -5.41 -2.28
N ALA A 78 -5.77 -6.49 -2.91
CA ALA A 78 -5.67 -7.80 -2.27
C ALA A 78 -4.62 -7.80 -1.14
N SER A 79 -3.48 -7.15 -1.35
CA SER A 79 -2.43 -6.95 -0.35
C SER A 79 -2.96 -6.19 0.87
N LEU A 80 -3.62 -5.05 0.65
CA LEU A 80 -4.22 -4.25 1.72
C LEU A 80 -5.27 -5.02 2.52
N ARG A 81 -6.15 -5.78 1.85
CA ARG A 81 -7.14 -6.62 2.52
C ARG A 81 -6.50 -7.70 3.40
N ARG A 82 -5.48 -8.39 2.88
CA ARG A 82 -4.75 -9.41 3.64
C ARG A 82 -4.02 -8.80 4.84
N ALA A 83 -3.39 -7.64 4.68
CA ALA A 83 -2.73 -6.93 5.76
C ALA A 83 -3.73 -6.56 6.88
N LEU A 84 -4.91 -6.05 6.51
CA LEU A 84 -5.97 -5.71 7.46
C LEU A 84 -6.52 -6.93 8.21
N ASP A 85 -6.73 -8.05 7.52
CA ASP A 85 -7.17 -9.31 8.16
C ASP A 85 -6.09 -9.84 9.11
N ALA A 86 -4.82 -9.80 8.69
CA ALA A 86 -3.68 -10.15 9.54
C ALA A 86 -3.62 -9.27 10.80
N PHE A 87 -3.85 -7.97 10.66
CA PHE A 87 -3.88 -7.05 11.79
C PHE A 87 -5.05 -7.32 12.74
N ALA A 88 -6.25 -7.55 12.21
CA ALA A 88 -7.43 -7.85 13.02
C ALA A 88 -7.28 -9.14 13.84
N ARG A 89 -6.55 -10.13 13.31
CA ARG A 89 -6.33 -11.43 13.96
C ARG A 89 -4.98 -11.54 14.68
N LEU A 90 -4.12 -10.54 14.54
CA LEU A 90 -2.71 -10.60 14.91
C LEU A 90 -1.99 -11.82 14.30
N ASP A 91 -2.34 -12.16 13.06
CA ASP A 91 -1.80 -13.32 12.33
C ASP A 91 -0.47 -12.96 11.68
N THR A 92 0.63 -13.39 12.30
CA THR A 92 1.98 -13.15 11.79
C THR A 92 2.30 -13.91 10.51
N GLN A 93 1.61 -15.03 10.26
CA GLN A 93 1.87 -15.84 9.06
C GLN A 93 1.28 -15.14 7.83
N THR A 94 0.03 -14.69 7.92
CA THR A 94 -0.58 -13.87 6.84
C THR A 94 0.18 -12.57 6.63
N ALA A 95 0.66 -11.92 7.70
CA ALA A 95 1.49 -10.71 7.58
C ALA A 95 2.80 -10.98 6.82
N LEU A 96 3.48 -12.10 7.09
CA LEU A 96 4.69 -12.49 6.36
C LEU A 96 4.42 -12.72 4.86
N GLU A 97 3.30 -13.34 4.52
CA GLU A 97 2.91 -13.55 3.13
C GLU A 97 2.70 -12.23 2.39
N VAL A 98 2.08 -11.24 3.04
CA VAL A 98 1.94 -9.88 2.49
C VAL A 98 3.31 -9.26 2.21
N ILE A 99 4.24 -9.33 3.18
CA ILE A 99 5.60 -8.78 3.03
C ILE A 99 6.35 -9.47 1.89
N LYS A 100 6.17 -10.78 1.70
CA LYS A 100 6.81 -11.55 0.62
C LYS A 100 6.22 -11.26 -0.76
N SER A 101 4.92 -10.94 -0.84
CA SER A 101 4.24 -10.60 -2.09
C SER A 101 4.48 -9.17 -2.56
N ASP A 102 5.11 -8.31 -1.76
CA ASP A 102 5.30 -6.89 -2.05
C ASP A 102 6.03 -6.63 -3.38
N ASN A 103 7.11 -7.39 -3.63
CA ASN A 103 7.92 -7.27 -4.85
C ASN A 103 7.12 -7.52 -6.15
N GLU A 104 5.95 -8.18 -6.07
CA GLU A 104 5.10 -8.43 -7.23
C GLU A 104 4.51 -7.13 -7.79
N ILE A 105 4.10 -6.21 -6.91
CA ILE A 105 3.51 -4.92 -7.32
C ILE A 105 4.60 -4.05 -7.98
N ASP A 106 5.80 -4.00 -7.38
CA ASP A 106 6.95 -3.28 -7.95
C ASP A 106 7.33 -3.80 -9.34
N ALA A 107 7.31 -5.13 -9.52
CA ALA A 107 7.62 -5.76 -10.80
C ALA A 107 6.59 -5.41 -11.89
N GLU A 108 5.30 -5.38 -11.54
CA GLU A 108 4.22 -4.96 -12.43
C GLU A 108 4.33 -3.46 -12.78
N PHE A 109 4.63 -2.61 -11.80
CA PHE A 109 4.88 -1.18 -12.02
C PHE A 109 6.01 -0.96 -13.04
N ASP A 110 7.15 -1.63 -12.83
CA ASP A 110 8.30 -1.58 -13.73
C ASP A 110 7.95 -2.11 -15.14
N GLY A 111 7.15 -3.17 -15.21
CA GLY A 111 6.63 -3.72 -16.46
C GLY A 111 5.76 -2.72 -17.23
N LEU A 112 4.83 -2.08 -16.52
CA LEU A 112 3.96 -1.04 -17.06
C LEU A 112 4.76 0.17 -17.55
N MET A 113 5.76 0.62 -16.79
CA MET A 113 6.64 1.73 -17.17
C MET A 113 7.31 1.47 -18.52
N ARG A 114 7.87 0.27 -18.72
CA ARG A 114 8.51 -0.11 -20.00
C ARG A 114 7.50 -0.08 -21.15
N LYS A 115 6.28 -0.59 -20.95
CA LYS A 115 5.21 -0.53 -21.95
C LYS A 115 4.80 0.91 -22.28
N LEU A 116 4.60 1.76 -21.27
CA LEU A 116 4.22 3.15 -21.50
C LEU A 116 5.29 3.91 -22.29
N ILE A 117 6.58 3.63 -22.06
CA ILE A 117 7.68 4.18 -22.88
C ILE A 117 7.55 3.77 -24.35
N THR A 118 7.25 2.50 -24.65
CA THR A 118 7.06 2.07 -26.04
C THR A 118 5.86 2.76 -26.71
N TYR A 119 4.74 2.94 -25.99
CA TYR A 119 3.60 3.72 -26.51
C TYR A 119 3.98 5.18 -26.83
N MET A 120 4.77 5.81 -25.96
CA MET A 120 5.24 7.18 -26.15
C MET A 120 6.18 7.33 -27.36
N MET A 121 7.00 6.30 -27.62
CA MET A 121 7.89 6.26 -28.79
C MET A 121 7.13 6.00 -30.09
N GLU A 122 6.11 5.14 -30.08
CA GLU A 122 5.29 4.82 -31.24
C GLU A 122 4.37 5.97 -31.66
N ASP A 123 3.77 6.66 -30.70
CA ASP A 123 2.89 7.81 -30.95
C ASP A 123 3.09 8.91 -29.89
N PRO A 124 3.80 10.01 -30.22
CA PRO A 124 4.03 11.12 -29.30
C PRO A 124 2.76 11.77 -28.74
N ARG A 125 1.60 11.58 -29.39
CA ARG A 125 0.31 12.08 -28.88
C ARG A 125 -0.13 11.34 -27.60
N THR A 126 0.46 10.18 -27.32
CA THR A 126 0.18 9.41 -26.09
C THR A 126 0.93 9.93 -24.86
N ILE A 127 1.95 10.78 -25.03
CA ILE A 127 2.88 11.17 -23.94
C ILE A 127 2.14 11.67 -22.70
N SER A 128 1.24 12.65 -22.84
CA SER A 128 0.53 13.20 -21.69
C SER A 128 -0.33 12.16 -20.97
N ALA A 129 -1.05 11.32 -21.73
CA ALA A 129 -1.90 10.28 -21.16
C ALA A 129 -1.08 9.17 -20.48
N SER A 130 0.06 8.80 -21.08
CA SER A 130 0.99 7.84 -20.49
C SER A 130 1.58 8.36 -19.18
N ILE A 131 1.97 9.64 -19.11
CA ILE A 131 2.46 10.27 -17.87
C ILE A 131 1.37 10.26 -16.78
N ASP A 132 0.13 10.58 -17.12
CA ASP A 132 -0.98 10.48 -16.18
C ASP A 132 -1.16 9.04 -15.67
N LEU A 133 -1.09 8.04 -16.55
CA LEU A 133 -1.14 6.63 -16.14
C LEU A 133 0.02 6.25 -15.22
N VAL A 134 1.24 6.74 -15.47
CA VAL A 134 2.38 6.55 -14.55
C VAL A 134 2.05 7.09 -13.16
N PHE A 135 1.45 8.28 -13.05
CA PHE A 135 1.06 8.82 -11.75
C PHE A 135 -0.04 8.00 -11.07
N GLY A 136 -0.97 7.43 -11.83
CA GLY A 136 -1.97 6.50 -11.32
C GLY A 136 -1.36 5.20 -10.81
N ALA A 137 -0.51 4.57 -11.62
CA ALA A 137 0.20 3.34 -11.26
C ALA A 137 1.11 3.53 -10.05
N LYS A 138 1.86 4.64 -9.98
CA LYS A 138 2.70 4.92 -8.81
C LYS A 138 1.89 5.14 -7.53
N ALA A 139 0.66 5.65 -7.63
CA ALA A 139 -0.24 5.75 -6.49
C ALA A 139 -0.73 4.37 -6.04
N ILE A 140 -0.99 3.45 -6.99
CA ILE A 140 -1.36 2.07 -6.71
C ILE A 140 -0.21 1.33 -6.01
N GLU A 141 1.02 1.47 -6.50
CA GLU A 141 2.20 0.87 -5.87
C GLU A 141 2.39 1.35 -4.43
N ARG A 142 2.21 2.65 -4.16
CA ARG A 142 2.22 3.19 -2.79
C ARG A 142 1.14 2.61 -1.88
N VAL A 143 -0.02 2.21 -2.42
CA VAL A 143 -1.02 1.47 -1.62
C VAL A 143 -0.49 0.10 -1.20
N GLY A 144 0.26 -0.56 -2.09
CA GLY A 144 1.02 -1.78 -1.78
C GLY A 144 2.03 -1.57 -0.64
N ASP A 145 2.85 -0.53 -0.74
CA ASP A 145 3.82 -0.15 0.31
C ASP A 145 3.14 0.04 1.68
N HIS A 146 2.01 0.76 1.70
CA HIS A 146 1.26 0.98 2.94
C HIS A 146 0.64 -0.31 3.50
N ALA A 147 0.25 -1.25 2.63
CA ALA A 147 -0.20 -2.58 3.05
C ALA A 147 0.93 -3.38 3.69
N LYS A 148 2.14 -3.36 3.11
CA LYS A 148 3.33 -3.98 3.71
C LYS A 148 3.67 -3.36 5.06
N ASN A 149 3.70 -2.04 5.18
CA ASN A 149 3.96 -1.35 6.45
C ASN A 149 2.97 -1.79 7.54
N LEU A 150 1.71 -2.01 7.19
CA LEU A 150 0.67 -2.49 8.09
C LEU A 150 0.94 -3.94 8.52
N ALA A 151 1.35 -4.81 7.59
CA ALA A 151 1.77 -6.18 7.89
C ALA A 151 3.00 -6.23 8.82
N GLU A 152 3.98 -5.35 8.61
CA GLU A 152 5.15 -5.22 9.51
C GLU A 152 4.75 -4.82 10.93
N GLN A 153 3.70 -3.98 11.09
CA GLN A 153 3.18 -3.66 12.41
C GLN A 153 2.63 -4.90 13.13
N VAL A 154 2.01 -5.85 12.41
CA VAL A 154 1.52 -7.11 13.00
C VAL A 154 2.66 -7.91 13.62
N ILE A 155 3.77 -8.05 12.89
CA ILE A 155 4.98 -8.73 13.38
C ILE A 155 5.51 -8.02 14.63
N TYR A 156 5.59 -6.69 14.60
CA TYR A 156 6.06 -5.91 15.74
C TYR A 156 5.17 -6.10 16.99
N ILE A 157 3.84 -6.10 16.84
CA ILE A 157 2.92 -6.31 17.97
C ILE A 157 3.20 -7.64 18.67
N VAL A 158 3.29 -8.72 17.88
CA VAL A 158 3.37 -10.10 18.38
C VAL A 158 4.77 -10.45 18.86
N LYS A 159 5.80 -10.20 18.03
CA LYS A 159 7.17 -10.64 18.28
C LYS A 159 8.00 -9.60 19.03
N GLY A 160 7.58 -8.33 19.04
CA GLY A 160 8.27 -7.24 19.74
C GLY A 160 9.59 -6.80 19.09
N THR A 161 9.96 -7.41 17.97
CA THR A 161 11.12 -7.07 17.16
C THR A 161 10.69 -6.19 15.99
N ASP A 162 11.55 -5.23 15.65
CA ASP A 162 11.31 -4.40 14.50
C ASP A 162 11.68 -5.18 13.22
N GLY A 163 10.68 -5.65 12.48
CA GLY A 163 10.87 -6.27 11.17
C GLY A 163 11.25 -5.26 10.08
N ARG A 164 11.09 -3.95 10.34
CA ARG A 164 11.40 -2.89 9.38
C ARG A 164 12.89 -2.93 9.03
N HIS A 165 13.19 -2.96 7.73
CA HIS A 165 14.54 -3.11 7.14
C HIS A 165 15.19 -4.49 7.25
N ASN A 166 14.47 -5.52 7.71
CA ASN A 166 14.93 -6.90 7.62
C ASN A 166 14.47 -7.53 6.31
N THR A 167 15.30 -8.40 5.72
CA THR A 167 14.86 -9.16 4.54
C THR A 167 13.70 -10.09 4.93
N PRO A 168 12.82 -10.48 3.99
CA PRO A 168 11.72 -11.40 4.29
C PRO A 168 12.18 -12.72 4.97
N GLU A 169 13.39 -13.19 4.66
CA GLU A 169 14.01 -14.37 5.27
C GLU A 169 14.36 -14.13 6.74
N ALA A 170 14.88 -12.94 7.06
CA ALA A 170 15.14 -12.54 8.44
C ALA A 170 13.83 -12.40 9.23
N VAL A 171 12.77 -11.86 8.63
CA VAL A 171 11.44 -11.81 9.25
C VAL A 171 10.86 -13.22 9.47
N GLU A 172 11.04 -14.13 8.51
CA GLU A 172 10.62 -15.54 8.66
C GLU A 172 11.34 -16.23 9.83
N SER A 173 12.64 -15.97 10.02
CA SER A 173 13.41 -16.52 11.14
C SER A 173 12.93 -16.05 12.51
N ILE A 174 12.35 -14.85 12.59
CA ILE A 174 11.74 -14.28 13.81
C ILE A 174 10.36 -14.91 14.10
N ILE A 175 9.67 -15.38 13.06
CA ILE A 175 8.32 -15.94 13.17
C ILE A 175 8.35 -17.40 13.64
N LYS A 176 9.36 -18.17 13.23
CA LYS A 176 9.65 -19.52 13.76
C LYS A 176 9.93 -19.49 15.26
#